data_AF-A0A173L0J1-F1
#
_entry.id   AF-A0A173L0J1-F1
#
_cell.length_a   1.000
_cell.length_b   1.000
_cell.length_c   1.000
_cell.angle_alpha   90.00
_cell.angle_beta   90.00
_cell.angle_gamma   90.00
#
_symmetry.space_group_name_H-M   'P 1'
#
loop_
_entity.id
_entity.type
_entity.pdbx_description
1 polymer ?
#
loop_
_entity_poly.entity_id
_entity_poly.type
_entity_poly.pdbx_seq_one_letter_code
_entity_poly.pdbx_strand_id
1 'polypeptide(L)'
;MEVLKRILLAVFALTFANSVEARVPLDCPLRDAPYSTNSPLIDILLSPAAKAVVDSHAPGLLRGLPPQMFGPVAPSFSAIMTLRGVAGFAGKAPESVASLDAPLAAVPVTAADKVARCARYDNDRPKFVMPAGRPRILLFEKMTGFRDGPSVDAAHAAMLAMAQKKGWAMVATDKGGAMNPATLAKFDLVIWNNVSGDVLTLTQRDAFRKYLEKGGGFIGIHGSAGDPFTFWDWYVDTLIGARFAGHPMAPQFQDARIMVEPEGAALTSGLPSDWVMKDEWYSFTTNPRKSGSTIIATLDETSYNPVGMRGQQLRMGDHPIVWSRCVGRGRVFYSAIGHRPEVYSDSRHLMLLENAVSWTTEGGKQDCSANPYP
;
A
#
# COMPACT_ATOMS: atom_id res chain seq x y z
N MET A 1 58.74 25.19 19.22
CA MET A 1 58.93 23.79 19.63
C MET A 1 58.47 23.68 21.07
N GLU A 2 57.48 22.81 21.29
CA GLU A 2 56.98 22.24 22.55
C GLU A 2 56.37 23.24 23.56
N VAL A 3 55.06 23.50 23.60
CA VAL A 3 53.85 22.63 23.63
C VAL A 3 53.77 21.74 24.88
N LEU A 4 52.96 22.24 25.84
CA LEU A 4 51.90 21.53 26.57
C LEU A 4 52.26 20.58 27.73
N LYS A 5 51.76 20.91 28.93
CA LYS A 5 51.09 19.98 29.88
C LYS A 5 50.57 20.74 31.09
N ARG A 6 49.28 21.09 31.12
CA ARG A 6 48.46 21.08 32.35
C ARG A 6 47.03 20.67 32.00
N ILE A 7 46.61 19.60 32.67
CA ILE A 7 45.38 18.85 32.52
C ILE A 7 44.24 19.66 33.15
N LEU A 8 43.17 19.92 32.40
CA LEU A 8 41.89 20.39 32.94
C LEU A 8 40.90 19.22 32.83
N LEU A 9 40.49 18.67 33.98
CA LEU A 9 39.37 17.75 34.09
C LEU A 9 38.08 18.52 33.72
N ALA A 10 37.55 18.27 32.52
CA ALA A 10 36.19 18.65 32.18
C ALA A 10 35.25 17.54 32.65
N VAL A 11 34.43 17.86 33.66
CA VAL A 11 33.34 17.02 34.13
C VAL A 11 32.31 16.91 32.99
N PHE A 12 32.24 15.74 32.36
CA PHE A 12 31.14 15.40 31.45
C PHE A 12 29.87 15.20 32.29
N ALA A 13 29.02 16.22 32.34
CA ALA A 13 27.64 16.04 32.76
C ALA A 13 26.93 15.26 31.63
N LEU A 14 26.79 13.94 31.79
CA LEU A 14 25.87 13.15 30.97
C LEU A 14 24.45 13.61 31.27
N THR A 15 23.91 14.47 30.42
CA THR A 15 22.46 14.66 30.33
C THR A 15 21.89 13.39 29.72
N PHE A 16 21.37 12.49 30.57
CA PHE A 16 20.45 11.45 30.12
C PHE A 16 19.20 12.14 29.60
N ALA A 17 19.13 12.34 28.28
CA ALA A 17 17.86 12.58 27.62
C ALA A 17 17.02 11.32 27.86
N ASN A 18 16.00 11.42 28.70
CA ASN A 18 14.95 10.42 28.77
C ASN A 18 14.33 10.33 27.36
N SER A 19 14.77 9.36 26.57
CA SER A 19 14.04 8.94 25.38
C SER A 19 12.70 8.42 25.89
N VAL A 20 11.64 9.23 25.72
CA VAL A 20 10.28 8.75 25.88
C VAL A 20 10.13 7.66 24.83
N GLU A 21 10.23 6.40 25.26
CA GLU A 21 10.00 5.25 24.42
C GLU A 21 8.62 5.42 23.80
N ALA A 22 8.56 5.53 22.47
CA ALA A 22 7.32 5.77 21.76
C ALA A 22 6.35 4.63 22.11
N ARG A 23 5.26 4.94 22.82
CA ARG A 23 4.32 3.93 23.29
C ARG A 23 3.66 3.27 22.08
N VAL A 24 3.81 1.95 21.96
CA VAL A 24 3.17 1.14 20.92
C VAL A 24 1.67 1.49 20.85
N PRO A 25 1.13 1.83 19.66
CA PRO A 25 -0.29 2.10 19.52
C PRO A 25 -1.09 0.87 19.98
N LEU A 26 -2.22 1.07 20.63
CA LEU A 26 -3.11 -0.02 21.01
C LEU A 26 -4.43 0.00 20.24
N ASP A 27 -4.64 0.95 19.32
CA ASP A 27 -5.83 1.05 18.48
C ASP A 27 -5.60 0.41 17.09
N CYS A 28 -4.86 -0.70 17.02
CA CYS A 28 -4.58 -1.36 15.75
C CYS A 28 -5.72 -2.30 15.29
N PRO A 29 -5.87 -2.51 13.97
CA PRO A 29 -6.77 -3.49 13.39
C PRO A 29 -6.54 -4.90 13.94
N LEU A 30 -7.62 -5.66 14.11
CA LEU A 30 -7.60 -7.05 14.56
C LEU A 30 -6.91 -7.30 15.91
N ARG A 31 -6.60 -6.28 16.71
CA ARG A 31 -5.92 -6.44 18.03
C ARG A 31 -6.55 -7.53 18.90
N ASP A 32 -7.88 -7.49 19.04
CA ASP A 32 -8.63 -8.39 19.92
C ASP A 32 -9.29 -9.56 19.17
N ALA A 33 -9.10 -9.65 17.85
CA ALA A 33 -9.76 -10.68 17.05
C ALA A 33 -9.25 -12.08 17.45
N PRO A 34 -10.14 -13.07 17.65
CA PRO A 34 -9.72 -14.46 17.81
C PRO A 34 -8.87 -14.92 16.62
N TYR A 35 -7.90 -15.80 16.88
CA TYR A 35 -7.11 -16.38 15.79
C TYR A 35 -7.98 -17.24 14.89
N SER A 36 -7.68 -17.23 13.61
CA SER A 36 -8.35 -18.02 12.59
C SER A 36 -7.44 -18.23 11.38
N THR A 37 -7.87 -19.07 10.46
CA THR A 37 -7.22 -19.27 9.17
C THR A 37 -7.24 -18.03 8.27
N ASN A 38 -8.09 -17.05 8.59
CA ASN A 38 -8.19 -15.73 7.94
C ASN A 38 -7.39 -14.65 8.66
N SER A 39 -6.77 -14.94 9.81
CA SER A 39 -5.89 -13.97 10.47
C SER A 39 -4.68 -13.66 9.59
N PRO A 40 -4.13 -12.42 9.66
CA PRO A 40 -2.83 -12.13 9.10
C PRO A 40 -1.82 -13.17 9.60
N LEU A 41 -1.05 -13.77 8.69
CA LEU A 41 -0.08 -14.81 9.04
C LEU A 41 0.92 -14.30 10.08
N ILE A 42 1.32 -13.02 9.98
CA ILE A 42 2.16 -12.36 10.97
C ILE A 42 1.59 -12.44 12.39
N ASP A 43 0.28 -12.35 12.58
CA ASP A 43 -0.36 -12.43 13.91
C ASP A 43 -0.25 -13.84 14.49
N ILE A 44 -0.36 -14.86 13.63
CA ILE A 44 -0.14 -16.27 14.00
C ILE A 44 1.33 -16.50 14.38
N LEU A 45 2.27 -15.92 13.62
CA LEU A 45 3.71 -16.09 13.87
C LEU A 45 4.19 -15.36 15.12
N LEU A 46 3.54 -14.24 15.50
CA LEU A 46 3.85 -13.49 16.71
C LEU A 46 3.40 -14.19 18.00
N SER A 47 2.44 -15.12 17.92
CA SER A 47 1.92 -15.85 19.07
C SER A 47 2.45 -17.28 19.12
N PRO A 48 3.30 -17.63 20.10
CA PRO A 48 3.81 -19.00 20.24
C PRO A 48 2.69 -20.04 20.36
N ALA A 49 1.59 -19.71 21.04
CA ALA A 49 0.45 -20.59 21.22
C ALA A 49 -0.31 -20.82 19.90
N ALA A 50 -0.63 -19.76 19.14
CA ALA A 50 -1.31 -19.91 17.85
C ALA A 50 -0.42 -20.65 16.84
N LYS A 51 0.88 -20.34 16.80
CA LYS A 51 1.84 -21.06 15.95
C LYS A 51 1.90 -22.55 16.31
N ALA A 52 1.92 -22.90 17.60
CA ALA A 52 1.93 -24.30 18.04
C ALA A 52 0.68 -25.08 17.57
N VAL A 53 -0.49 -24.43 17.53
CA VAL A 53 -1.71 -25.03 16.96
C VAL A 53 -1.50 -25.38 15.48
N VAL A 54 -0.97 -24.45 14.68
CA VAL A 54 -0.69 -24.68 13.25
C VAL A 54 0.32 -25.80 13.06
N ASP A 55 1.43 -25.77 13.80
CA ASP A 55 2.50 -26.77 13.70
C ASP A 55 1.98 -28.18 14.05
N SER A 56 1.07 -28.29 15.02
CA SER A 56 0.49 -29.56 15.47
C SER A 56 -0.59 -30.12 14.53
N HIS A 57 -1.46 -29.26 13.99
CA HIS A 57 -2.65 -29.70 13.23
C HIS A 57 -2.43 -29.66 11.71
N ALA A 58 -1.44 -28.90 11.23
CA ALA A 58 -1.07 -28.82 9.82
C ALA A 58 0.47 -28.87 9.66
N PRO A 59 1.12 -29.97 10.07
CA PRO A 59 2.56 -30.07 10.08
C PRO A 59 3.15 -29.81 8.69
N GLY A 60 4.14 -28.92 8.63
CA GLY A 60 4.84 -28.57 7.39
C GLY A 60 4.15 -27.48 6.54
N LEU A 61 2.96 -27.01 6.90
CA LEU A 61 2.27 -25.94 6.16
C LEU A 61 3.15 -24.70 5.95
N LEU A 62 3.90 -24.30 6.99
CA LEU A 62 4.77 -23.11 6.97
C LEU A 62 6.22 -23.41 6.54
N ARG A 63 6.60 -24.69 6.39
CA ARG A 63 8.02 -25.09 6.20
C ARG A 63 8.61 -24.61 4.86
N GLY A 64 7.78 -24.49 3.84
CA GLY A 64 8.20 -24.05 2.50
C GLY A 64 8.30 -22.53 2.33
N LEU A 65 7.94 -21.74 3.35
CA LEU A 65 7.96 -20.29 3.26
C LEU A 65 9.38 -19.75 3.54
N PRO A 66 9.98 -18.96 2.63
CA PRO A 66 11.28 -18.34 2.87
C PRO A 66 11.23 -17.43 4.11
N PRO A 67 12.00 -17.69 5.18
CA PRO A 67 11.91 -16.92 6.42
C PRO A 67 12.22 -15.42 6.25
N GLN A 68 13.10 -15.10 5.30
CA GLN A 68 13.46 -13.72 4.94
C GLN A 68 12.26 -12.93 4.40
N MET A 69 11.27 -13.63 3.86
CA MET A 69 10.11 -13.06 3.18
C MET A 69 8.84 -13.14 4.05
N PHE A 70 8.70 -14.21 4.85
CA PHE A 70 7.52 -14.54 5.66
C PHE A 70 7.77 -14.51 7.18
N GLY A 71 8.71 -13.70 7.65
CA GLY A 71 9.02 -13.55 9.08
C GLY A 71 7.97 -12.77 9.88
N PRO A 72 8.08 -12.71 11.22
CA PRO A 72 7.15 -11.98 12.09
C PRO A 72 7.43 -10.47 12.19
N VAL A 73 8.42 -9.96 11.45
CA VAL A 73 8.84 -8.55 11.49
C VAL A 73 8.45 -7.89 10.18
N ALA A 74 7.64 -6.84 10.27
CA ALA A 74 7.26 -6.02 9.13
C ALA A 74 8.43 -5.11 8.68
N PRO A 75 8.62 -4.85 7.37
CA PRO A 75 7.80 -5.32 6.25
C PRO A 75 7.98 -6.81 5.96
N SER A 76 6.89 -7.55 5.77
CA SER A 76 6.93 -8.98 5.43
C SER A 76 5.66 -9.42 4.69
N PHE A 77 5.79 -10.40 3.80
CA PHE A 77 4.64 -11.06 3.17
C PHE A 77 3.69 -11.71 4.19
N SER A 78 4.16 -12.04 5.39
CA SER A 78 3.30 -12.55 6.46
C SER A 78 2.22 -11.53 6.87
N ALA A 79 2.44 -10.23 6.66
CA ALA A 79 1.46 -9.17 6.93
C ALA A 79 0.39 -9.02 5.83
N ILE A 80 0.56 -9.69 4.68
CA ILE A 80 -0.35 -9.68 3.52
C ILE A 80 -0.71 -11.11 3.09
N MET A 81 -0.67 -12.05 4.03
CA MET A 81 -0.96 -13.46 3.82
C MET A 81 -1.84 -14.00 4.94
N THR A 82 -2.56 -15.08 4.66
CA THR A 82 -3.34 -15.84 5.65
C THR A 82 -2.94 -17.32 5.57
N LEU A 83 -3.35 -18.17 6.52
CA LEU A 83 -3.10 -19.62 6.42
C LEU A 83 -3.79 -20.23 5.19
N ARG A 84 -4.98 -19.73 4.84
CA ARG A 84 -5.68 -20.09 3.59
C ARG A 84 -4.87 -19.69 2.36
N GLY A 85 -4.27 -18.51 2.39
CA GLY A 85 -3.36 -18.04 1.36
C GLY A 85 -2.12 -18.93 1.22
N VAL A 86 -1.47 -19.29 2.34
CA VAL A 86 -0.33 -20.22 2.32
C VAL A 86 -0.72 -21.58 1.71
N ALA A 87 -1.89 -22.11 2.07
CA ALA A 87 -2.40 -23.34 1.47
C ALA A 87 -2.58 -23.19 -0.06
N GLY A 88 -3.18 -22.09 -0.50
CA GLY A 88 -3.33 -21.74 -1.91
C GLY A 88 -2.00 -21.64 -2.66
N PHE A 89 -1.00 -20.97 -2.09
CA PHE A 89 0.36 -20.89 -2.65
C PHE A 89 1.02 -22.27 -2.76
N ALA A 90 0.81 -23.13 -1.76
CA ALA A 90 1.22 -24.54 -1.81
C ALA A 90 0.36 -25.39 -2.78
N GLY A 91 -0.66 -24.81 -3.41
CA GLY A 91 -1.59 -25.43 -4.37
C GLY A 91 -2.55 -26.42 -3.76
N LYS A 92 -2.81 -26.25 -2.47
CA LYS A 92 -3.92 -26.90 -1.80
C LYS A 92 -5.13 -25.99 -1.88
N ALA A 93 -6.33 -26.57 -1.83
CA ALA A 93 -7.54 -25.77 -1.70
C ALA A 93 -7.44 -24.88 -0.44
N PRO A 94 -7.80 -23.59 -0.48
CA PRO A 94 -7.79 -22.73 0.70
C PRO A 94 -8.60 -23.32 1.88
N GLU A 95 -9.69 -24.04 1.59
CA GLU A 95 -10.51 -24.74 2.58
C GLU A 95 -9.81 -25.92 3.27
N SER A 96 -8.69 -26.41 2.73
CA SER A 96 -7.95 -27.55 3.31
C SER A 96 -7.39 -27.28 4.71
N VAL A 97 -7.33 -26.01 5.13
CA VAL A 97 -6.90 -25.61 6.47
C VAL A 97 -8.06 -25.22 7.39
N ALA A 98 -9.32 -25.33 6.94
CA ALA A 98 -10.50 -24.91 7.73
C ALA A 98 -10.62 -25.64 9.08
N SER A 99 -10.09 -26.86 9.19
CA SER A 99 -10.03 -27.60 10.46
C SER A 99 -9.19 -26.91 11.54
N LEU A 100 -8.34 -25.95 11.17
CA LEU A 100 -7.56 -25.14 12.12
C LEU A 100 -8.41 -24.04 12.79
N ASP A 101 -9.56 -23.66 12.23
CA ASP A 101 -10.32 -22.50 12.74
C ASP A 101 -10.79 -22.71 14.20
N ALA A 102 -11.33 -23.89 14.53
CA ALA A 102 -11.78 -24.20 15.89
C ALA A 102 -10.64 -24.20 16.93
N PRO A 103 -9.52 -24.95 16.74
CA PRO A 103 -8.42 -24.92 17.71
C PRO A 103 -7.70 -23.57 17.76
N LEU A 104 -7.63 -22.82 16.66
CA LEU A 104 -7.08 -21.45 16.68
C LEU A 104 -7.97 -20.50 17.49
N ALA A 105 -9.29 -20.55 17.29
CA ALA A 105 -10.23 -19.72 18.03
C ALA A 105 -10.21 -19.99 19.55
N ALA A 106 -9.82 -21.21 19.96
CA ALA A 106 -9.66 -21.58 21.35
C ALA A 106 -8.39 -20.99 22.01
N VAL A 107 -7.43 -20.48 21.23
CA VAL A 107 -6.21 -19.83 21.77
C VAL A 107 -6.59 -18.45 22.33
N PRO A 108 -6.38 -18.19 23.64
CA PRO A 108 -6.65 -16.88 24.21
C PRO A 108 -5.74 -15.81 23.60
N VAL A 109 -6.31 -14.67 23.20
CA VAL A 109 -5.53 -13.49 22.77
C VAL A 109 -5.04 -12.75 24.03
N THR A 110 -3.77 -12.97 24.38
CA THR A 110 -3.16 -12.41 25.61
C THR A 110 -2.85 -10.92 25.46
N ALA A 111 -2.54 -10.25 26.57
CA ALA A 111 -2.07 -8.86 26.52
C ALA A 111 -0.78 -8.70 25.70
N ALA A 112 0.12 -9.70 25.74
CA ALA A 112 1.33 -9.72 24.95
C ALA A 112 1.03 -9.82 23.44
N ASP A 113 0.08 -10.68 23.06
CA ASP A 113 -0.36 -10.79 21.66
C ASP A 113 -0.92 -9.46 21.16
N LYS A 114 -1.74 -8.78 21.95
CA LYS A 114 -2.33 -7.48 21.59
C LYS A 114 -1.25 -6.43 21.32
N VAL A 115 -0.22 -6.36 22.17
CA VAL A 115 0.92 -5.45 21.98
C VAL A 115 1.73 -5.85 20.74
N ALA A 116 2.03 -7.12 20.56
CA ALA A 116 2.81 -7.63 19.44
C ALA A 116 2.13 -7.35 18.08
N ARG A 117 0.82 -7.62 17.98
CA ARG A 117 0.02 -7.30 16.78
C ARG A 117 0.09 -5.82 16.41
N CYS A 118 0.03 -4.94 17.41
CA CYS A 118 0.05 -3.51 17.17
C CYS A 118 1.45 -2.92 16.94
N ALA A 119 2.53 -3.65 17.23
CA ALA A 119 3.90 -3.17 17.09
C ALA A 119 4.32 -2.84 15.64
N ARG A 120 3.62 -3.35 14.62
CA ARG A 120 3.85 -2.99 13.21
C ARG A 120 3.30 -1.61 12.82
N TYR A 121 2.45 -1.03 13.65
CA TYR A 121 1.89 0.31 13.47
C TYR A 121 2.64 1.32 14.33
N ASP A 122 2.61 2.59 13.95
CA ASP A 122 3.20 3.69 14.72
C ASP A 122 2.18 4.82 14.89
N ASN A 123 2.39 5.66 15.90
CA ASN A 123 1.65 6.93 16.10
C ASN A 123 2.59 8.14 15.97
N ASP A 124 3.75 7.94 15.34
CA ASP A 124 4.80 8.94 15.25
C ASP A 124 4.33 10.07 14.33
N ARG A 125 4.28 11.29 14.87
CA ARG A 125 3.83 12.47 14.13
C ARG A 125 5.04 13.19 13.57
N PRO A 126 5.37 13.03 12.27
CA PRO A 126 6.50 13.72 11.67
C PRO A 126 6.29 15.22 11.69
N LYS A 127 7.38 15.96 11.93
CA LYS A 127 7.42 17.41 11.74
C LYS A 127 7.89 17.68 10.32
N PHE A 128 7.05 18.35 9.53
CA PHE A 128 7.37 18.71 8.16
C PHE A 128 7.91 20.12 8.08
N VAL A 129 9.05 20.27 7.39
CA VAL A 129 9.46 21.56 6.83
C VAL A 129 8.86 21.61 5.42
N MET A 130 7.71 22.28 5.30
CA MET A 130 7.00 22.34 4.01
C MET A 130 7.75 23.26 3.04
N PRO A 131 8.10 22.77 1.83
CA PRO A 131 8.59 23.64 0.76
C PRO A 131 7.53 24.69 0.37
N ALA A 132 7.97 25.76 -0.28
CA ALA A 132 7.06 26.68 -0.94
C ALA A 132 6.41 26.01 -2.17
N GLY A 133 5.22 26.48 -2.56
CA GLY A 133 4.52 25.99 -3.73
C GLY A 133 3.15 25.38 -3.45
N ARG A 134 2.49 24.95 -4.53
CA ARG A 134 1.16 24.34 -4.54
C ARG A 134 1.02 23.37 -5.72
N PRO A 135 0.18 22.33 -5.60
CA PRO A 135 -0.49 21.85 -4.39
C PRO A 135 0.50 21.38 -3.31
N ARG A 136 -0.01 21.22 -2.08
CA ARG A 136 0.71 20.57 -0.98
C ARG A 136 0.46 19.07 -1.01
N ILE A 137 1.51 18.29 -1.12
CA ILE A 137 1.44 16.84 -1.33
C ILE A 137 2.15 16.10 -0.20
N LEU A 138 1.48 15.11 0.38
CA LEU A 138 2.07 14.13 1.29
C LEU A 138 2.36 12.85 0.50
N LEU A 139 3.64 12.55 0.28
CA LEU A 139 4.08 11.26 -0.26
C LEU A 139 4.21 10.26 0.91
N PHE A 140 3.35 9.26 0.94
CA PHE A 140 3.27 8.27 2.02
C PHE A 140 3.86 6.94 1.58
N GLU A 141 4.82 6.44 2.37
CA GLU A 141 5.74 5.35 2.00
C GLU A 141 5.86 4.29 3.11
N LYS A 142 4.93 4.27 4.06
CA LYS A 142 4.90 3.20 5.06
C LYS A 142 4.51 1.90 4.37
N MET A 143 5.23 0.81 4.66
CA MET A 143 4.82 -0.54 4.28
C MET A 143 4.90 -1.47 5.49
N THR A 144 3.93 -2.37 5.62
CA THR A 144 4.03 -3.53 6.52
C THR A 144 4.11 -4.84 5.75
N GLY A 145 3.68 -4.85 4.48
CA GLY A 145 3.70 -5.99 3.56
C GLY A 145 5.00 -6.10 2.79
N PHE A 146 4.91 -6.26 1.47
CA PHE A 146 6.07 -6.31 0.59
C PHE A 146 6.68 -4.92 0.38
N ARG A 147 8.02 -4.83 0.34
CA ARG A 147 8.71 -3.61 -0.06
C ARG A 147 9.61 -3.91 -1.24
N ASP A 148 9.18 -3.49 -2.43
CA ASP A 148 10.04 -3.45 -3.60
C ASP A 148 10.91 -2.19 -3.56
N GLY A 149 12.13 -2.31 -2.99
CA GLY A 149 13.06 -1.19 -2.83
C GLY A 149 13.29 -0.40 -4.13
N PRO A 150 13.75 -1.06 -5.22
CA PRO A 150 13.97 -0.40 -6.51
C PRO A 150 12.77 0.38 -7.04
N SER A 151 11.55 -0.19 -6.99
CA SER A 151 10.32 0.49 -7.40
C SER A 151 10.06 1.74 -6.56
N VAL A 152 10.02 1.57 -5.23
CA VAL A 152 9.69 2.62 -4.27
C VAL A 152 10.66 3.79 -4.37
N ASP A 153 11.96 3.49 -4.46
CA ASP A 153 13.02 4.51 -4.52
C ASP A 153 12.97 5.28 -5.85
N ALA A 154 12.70 4.60 -6.97
CA ALA A 154 12.54 5.25 -8.28
C ALA A 154 11.29 6.14 -8.34
N ALA A 155 10.16 5.64 -7.82
CA ALA A 155 8.93 6.41 -7.69
C ALA A 155 9.11 7.66 -6.83
N HIS A 156 9.76 7.52 -5.67
CA HIS A 156 10.10 8.62 -4.77
C HIS A 156 10.89 9.72 -5.50
N ALA A 157 11.98 9.31 -6.16
CA ALA A 157 12.84 10.23 -6.89
C ALA A 157 12.08 10.96 -8.01
N ALA A 158 11.25 10.24 -8.78
CA ALA A 158 10.43 10.82 -9.83
C ALA A 158 9.39 11.81 -9.29
N MET A 159 8.70 11.47 -8.20
CA MET A 159 7.71 12.35 -7.58
C MET A 159 8.34 13.65 -7.04
N LEU A 160 9.50 13.58 -6.39
CA LEU A 160 10.23 14.77 -5.94
C LEU A 160 10.73 15.62 -7.11
N ALA A 161 11.25 15.00 -8.17
CA ALA A 161 11.69 15.71 -9.36
C ALA A 161 10.52 16.43 -10.07
N MET A 162 9.36 15.77 -10.19
CA MET A 162 8.14 16.39 -10.70
C MET A 162 7.68 17.54 -9.81
N ALA A 163 7.69 17.37 -8.48
CA ALA A 163 7.33 18.41 -7.54
C ALA A 163 8.22 19.65 -7.69
N GLN A 164 9.54 19.48 -7.79
CA GLN A 164 10.47 20.56 -8.02
C GLN A 164 10.20 21.28 -9.35
N LYS A 165 10.01 20.52 -10.44
CA LYS A 165 9.76 21.06 -11.78
C LYS A 165 8.45 21.84 -11.87
N LYS A 166 7.41 21.39 -11.16
CA LYS A 166 6.05 21.96 -11.22
C LYS A 166 5.74 22.95 -10.11
N GLY A 167 6.66 23.15 -9.16
CA GLY A 167 6.45 24.02 -8.00
C GLY A 167 5.45 23.46 -6.98
N TRP A 168 5.37 22.13 -6.86
CA TRP A 168 4.54 21.47 -5.84
C TRP A 168 5.27 21.41 -4.50
N ALA A 169 4.55 21.66 -3.41
CA ALA A 169 5.09 21.56 -2.07
C ALA A 169 4.94 20.12 -1.56
N MET A 170 5.93 19.28 -1.82
CA MET A 170 5.91 17.86 -1.46
C MET A 170 6.82 17.53 -0.28
N VAL A 171 6.35 16.67 0.62
CA VAL A 171 7.15 16.03 1.66
C VAL A 171 6.83 14.54 1.72
N ALA A 172 7.82 13.72 2.09
CA ALA A 172 7.66 12.27 2.21
C ALA A 172 7.66 11.81 3.67
N THR A 173 6.98 10.71 3.96
CA THR A 173 7.05 10.05 5.27
C THR A 173 6.65 8.58 5.21
N ASP A 174 7.29 7.78 6.05
CA ASP A 174 6.94 6.39 6.36
C ASP A 174 6.20 6.25 7.71
N LYS A 175 5.81 7.37 8.35
CA LYS A 175 5.20 7.37 9.68
C LYS A 175 3.67 7.43 9.59
N GLY A 176 3.01 6.38 10.06
CA GLY A 176 1.55 6.24 10.07
C GLY A 176 0.86 7.36 10.86
N GLY A 177 1.52 7.90 11.89
CA GLY A 177 1.00 9.04 12.65
C GLY A 177 0.79 10.32 11.83
N ALA A 178 1.29 10.41 10.59
CA ALA A 178 0.93 11.48 9.64
C ALA A 178 -0.56 11.45 9.23
N MET A 179 -1.22 10.29 9.29
CA MET A 179 -2.65 10.13 8.95
C MET A 179 -3.54 10.56 10.12
N ASN A 180 -3.46 11.85 10.49
CA ASN A 180 -4.30 12.45 11.53
C ASN A 180 -4.93 13.75 11.02
N PRO A 181 -6.05 14.23 11.62
CA PRO A 181 -6.77 15.39 11.10
C PRO A 181 -5.92 16.67 10.98
N ALA A 182 -5.05 16.94 11.95
CA ALA A 182 -4.24 18.16 11.97
C ALA A 182 -3.13 18.15 10.91
N THR A 183 -2.57 16.98 10.61
CA THR A 183 -1.61 16.83 9.52
C THR A 183 -2.32 16.84 8.17
N LEU A 184 -3.36 16.04 7.99
CA LEU A 184 -4.07 15.90 6.71
C LEU A 184 -4.70 17.23 6.24
N ALA A 185 -5.16 18.08 7.16
CA ALA A 185 -5.69 19.41 6.81
C ALA A 185 -4.67 20.35 6.15
N LYS A 186 -3.37 20.01 6.16
CA LYS A 186 -2.31 20.81 5.53
C LYS A 186 -2.08 20.44 4.08
N PHE A 187 -2.58 19.30 3.63
CA PHE A 187 -2.30 18.71 2.32
C PHE A 187 -3.54 18.75 1.42
N ASP A 188 -3.29 19.05 0.15
CA ASP A 188 -4.32 19.01 -0.90
C ASP A 188 -4.43 17.59 -1.49
N LEU A 189 -3.33 16.81 -1.42
CA LEU A 189 -3.20 15.46 -1.96
C LEU A 189 -2.36 14.55 -1.05
N VAL A 190 -2.79 13.31 -0.89
CA VAL A 190 -2.01 12.20 -0.31
C VAL A 190 -1.71 11.19 -1.40
N ILE A 191 -0.45 10.83 -1.58
CA ILE A 191 0.00 9.83 -2.55
C ILE A 191 0.52 8.62 -1.78
N TRP A 192 -0.02 7.44 -2.05
CA TRP A 192 0.54 6.19 -1.56
C TRP A 192 1.50 5.66 -2.63
N ASN A 193 2.79 5.76 -2.33
CA ASN A 193 3.85 5.29 -3.21
C ASN A 193 4.10 3.81 -2.93
N ASN A 194 3.53 2.93 -3.76
CA ASN A 194 3.77 1.49 -3.71
C ASN A 194 3.49 0.87 -2.32
N VAL A 195 2.50 1.40 -1.59
CA VAL A 195 2.23 1.02 -0.21
C VAL A 195 1.61 -0.37 -0.16
N SER A 196 2.31 -1.33 0.44
CA SER A 196 1.81 -2.70 0.68
C SER A 196 1.63 -2.97 2.17
N GLY A 197 0.54 -3.66 2.49
CA GLY A 197 0.13 -4.07 3.82
C GLY A 197 -0.83 -3.11 4.50
N ASP A 198 -1.35 -3.57 5.64
CA ASP A 198 -2.18 -2.76 6.50
C ASP A 198 -1.33 -1.85 7.40
N VAL A 199 -1.24 -0.59 6.99
CA VAL A 199 -0.26 0.38 7.49
C VAL A 199 -0.82 1.38 8.50
N LEU A 200 -2.14 1.42 8.71
CA LEU A 200 -2.82 2.43 9.53
C LEU A 200 -3.55 1.85 10.74
N THR A 201 -3.45 2.52 11.89
CA THR A 201 -4.31 2.24 13.06
C THR A 201 -5.77 2.59 12.77
N LEU A 202 -6.71 2.14 13.59
CA LEU A 202 -8.14 2.43 13.41
C LEU A 202 -8.44 3.92 13.42
N THR A 203 -7.80 4.69 14.30
CA THR A 203 -7.96 6.15 14.34
C THR A 203 -7.39 6.82 13.09
N GLN A 204 -6.26 6.31 12.58
CA GLN A 204 -5.62 6.82 11.37
C GLN A 204 -6.45 6.51 10.12
N ARG A 205 -7.00 5.29 10.02
CA ARG A 205 -7.97 4.91 8.98
C ARG A 205 -9.15 5.87 8.96
N ASP A 206 -9.75 6.14 10.12
CA ASP A 206 -10.89 7.05 10.22
C ASP A 206 -10.56 8.49 9.78
N ALA A 207 -9.40 9.01 10.20
CA ALA A 207 -8.93 10.32 9.78
C ALA A 207 -8.71 10.41 8.26
N PHE A 208 -8.13 9.37 7.66
CA PHE A 208 -7.89 9.29 6.23
C PHE A 208 -9.20 9.21 5.43
N ARG A 209 -10.16 8.38 5.85
CA ARG A 209 -11.51 8.35 5.24
C ARG A 209 -12.16 9.72 5.23
N LYS A 210 -12.18 10.39 6.38
CA LYS A 210 -12.79 11.73 6.53
C LYS A 210 -12.07 12.79 5.70
N TYR A 211 -10.75 12.68 5.52
CA TYR A 211 -9.99 13.56 4.63
C TYR A 211 -10.50 13.44 3.18
N LEU A 212 -10.66 12.22 2.68
CA LEU A 212 -11.18 11.95 1.33
C LEU A 212 -12.62 12.42 1.20
N GLU A 213 -13.51 12.00 2.10
CA GLU A 213 -14.93 12.38 2.06
C GLU A 213 -15.14 13.90 2.06
N LYS A 214 -14.23 14.66 2.70
CA LYS A 214 -14.28 16.12 2.75
C LYS A 214 -13.73 16.81 1.50
N GLY A 215 -13.09 16.09 0.60
CA GLY A 215 -12.56 16.60 -0.67
C GLY A 215 -11.05 16.53 -0.82
N GLY A 216 -10.34 15.80 0.04
CA GLY A 216 -8.92 15.54 -0.14
C GLY A 216 -8.66 14.65 -1.36
N GLY A 217 -7.57 14.91 -2.08
CA GLY A 217 -7.13 14.07 -3.20
C GLY A 217 -6.37 12.82 -2.74
N PHE A 218 -6.46 11.75 -3.53
CA PHE A 218 -5.66 10.53 -3.37
C PHE A 218 -5.11 10.00 -4.68
N ILE A 219 -3.84 9.58 -4.66
CA ILE A 219 -3.23 8.76 -5.71
C ILE A 219 -2.67 7.48 -5.07
N GLY A 220 -3.09 6.33 -5.54
CA GLY A 220 -2.47 5.03 -5.22
C GLY A 220 -1.61 4.54 -6.40
N ILE A 221 -0.38 4.12 -6.12
CA ILE A 221 0.56 3.61 -7.13
C ILE A 221 0.84 2.14 -6.85
N HIS A 222 0.67 1.32 -7.89
CA HIS A 222 1.05 -0.09 -8.03
C HIS A 222 0.84 -0.92 -6.76
N GLY A 223 1.86 -1.09 -5.90
CA GLY A 223 1.75 -1.87 -4.66
C GLY A 223 0.57 -1.49 -3.75
N SER A 224 0.06 -0.26 -3.89
CA SER A 224 -1.14 0.25 -3.20
C SER A 224 -2.41 -0.57 -3.42
N ALA A 225 -2.48 -1.43 -4.43
CA ALA A 225 -3.56 -2.42 -4.55
C ALA A 225 -3.06 -3.80 -5.03
N GLY A 226 -1.80 -4.13 -4.74
CA GLY A 226 -1.14 -5.38 -5.16
C GLY A 226 -1.14 -6.50 -4.13
N ASP A 227 -1.77 -6.31 -2.97
CA ASP A 227 -1.75 -7.30 -1.89
C ASP A 227 -2.73 -8.44 -2.14
N PRO A 228 -2.30 -9.72 -2.01
CA PRO A 228 -3.19 -10.87 -2.18
C PRO A 228 -4.22 -11.01 -1.06
N PHE A 229 -3.95 -10.47 0.12
CA PHE A 229 -4.90 -10.40 1.23
C PHE A 229 -4.84 -9.02 1.87
N THR A 230 -6.02 -8.48 2.19
CA THR A 230 -6.17 -7.19 2.85
C THR A 230 -7.07 -7.31 4.06
N PHE A 231 -6.87 -6.43 5.04
CA PHE A 231 -7.59 -6.45 6.33
C PHE A 231 -8.34 -5.13 6.57
N TRP A 232 -8.77 -4.52 5.46
CA TRP A 232 -9.53 -3.28 5.42
C TRP A 232 -10.42 -3.22 4.19
N ASP A 233 -11.58 -3.87 4.23
CA ASP A 233 -12.48 -3.99 3.07
C ASP A 233 -12.85 -2.63 2.47
N TRP A 234 -13.12 -1.61 3.29
CA TRP A 234 -13.38 -0.25 2.80
C TRP A 234 -12.25 0.29 1.92
N TYR A 235 -10.99 0.01 2.24
CA TYR A 235 -9.87 0.45 1.40
C TYR A 235 -9.91 -0.20 0.02
N VAL A 236 -10.11 -1.51 -0.05
CA VAL A 236 -10.03 -2.21 -1.33
C VAL A 236 -11.31 -2.09 -2.15
N ASP A 237 -12.47 -2.16 -1.51
CA ASP A 237 -13.76 -2.19 -2.20
C ASP A 237 -14.29 -0.78 -2.48
N THR A 238 -14.10 0.15 -1.54
CA THR A 238 -14.58 1.54 -1.65
C THR A 238 -13.51 2.46 -2.23
N LEU A 239 -12.31 2.52 -1.64
CA LEU A 239 -11.29 3.46 -2.10
C LEU A 239 -10.64 3.02 -3.42
N ILE A 240 -10.14 1.79 -3.51
CA ILE A 240 -9.52 1.28 -4.73
C ILE A 240 -10.57 0.84 -5.74
N GLY A 241 -11.58 0.08 -5.32
CA GLY A 241 -12.62 -0.46 -6.20
C GLY A 241 -12.29 -1.75 -6.91
N ALA A 242 -11.19 -2.40 -6.55
CA ALA A 242 -10.74 -3.65 -7.16
C ALA A 242 -9.91 -4.45 -6.15
N ARG A 243 -10.13 -5.76 -6.11
CA ARG A 243 -9.35 -6.71 -5.30
C ARG A 243 -8.33 -7.43 -6.18
N PHE A 244 -7.06 -7.38 -5.82
CA PHE A 244 -5.98 -8.05 -6.54
C PHE A 244 -6.26 -9.55 -6.74
N ALA A 245 -5.97 -10.07 -7.93
CA ALA A 245 -6.07 -11.49 -8.26
C ALA A 245 -4.69 -12.15 -8.46
N GLY A 246 -3.71 -11.39 -8.93
CA GLY A 246 -2.40 -11.90 -9.29
C GLY A 246 -1.73 -11.07 -10.38
N HIS A 247 -0.50 -11.46 -10.71
CA HIS A 247 0.27 -10.95 -11.84
C HIS A 247 0.96 -12.13 -12.56
N PRO A 248 1.41 -11.96 -13.81
CA PRO A 248 2.19 -12.98 -14.51
C PRO A 248 3.44 -13.39 -13.73
N MET A 249 3.87 -14.65 -13.86
CA MET A 249 5.07 -15.15 -13.16
C MET A 249 6.23 -15.50 -14.09
N ALA A 250 5.95 -16.00 -15.29
CA ALA A 250 6.96 -16.57 -16.18
C ALA A 250 6.76 -16.13 -17.64
N PRO A 251 7.41 -15.04 -18.09
CA PRO A 251 8.15 -14.07 -17.26
C PRO A 251 7.20 -13.15 -16.47
N GLN A 252 7.66 -12.65 -15.33
CA GLN A 252 6.92 -11.69 -14.49
C GLN A 252 6.73 -10.35 -15.20
N PHE A 253 7.82 -9.80 -15.75
CA PHE A 253 7.81 -8.54 -16.48
C PHE A 253 7.66 -8.78 -17.98
N GLN A 254 6.64 -8.19 -18.57
CA GLN A 254 6.29 -8.38 -19.98
C GLN A 254 6.03 -7.04 -20.65
N ASP A 255 6.39 -6.93 -21.93
CA ASP A 255 5.83 -5.88 -22.77
C ASP A 255 4.32 -6.11 -22.89
N ALA A 256 3.52 -5.07 -22.67
CA ALA A 256 2.11 -5.05 -22.98
C ALA A 256 1.73 -3.70 -23.59
N ARG A 257 0.75 -3.72 -24.49
CA ARG A 257 0.16 -2.51 -25.07
C ARG A 257 -0.90 -1.97 -24.11
N ILE A 258 -0.68 -0.76 -23.62
CA ILE A 258 -1.60 0.02 -22.81
C ILE A 258 -2.45 0.87 -23.78
N MET A 259 -3.76 0.75 -23.67
CA MET A 259 -4.74 1.48 -24.46
C MET A 259 -5.35 2.60 -23.62
N VAL A 260 -5.36 3.82 -24.13
CA VAL A 260 -5.97 4.98 -23.45
C VAL A 260 -7.46 5.03 -23.75
N GLU A 261 -8.26 5.18 -22.70
CA GLU A 261 -9.71 5.25 -22.79
C GLU A 261 -10.18 6.70 -23.00
N PRO A 262 -11.08 6.97 -23.96
CA PRO A 262 -11.60 8.32 -24.21
C PRO A 262 -12.33 8.94 -23.00
N GLU A 263 -12.94 8.10 -22.17
CA GLU A 263 -13.66 8.51 -20.95
C GLU A 263 -12.74 9.21 -19.93
N GLY A 264 -11.42 8.99 -20.04
CA GLY A 264 -10.40 9.56 -19.18
C GLY A 264 -9.75 10.85 -19.69
N ALA A 265 -10.34 11.54 -20.68
CA ALA A 265 -9.70 12.64 -21.42
C ALA A 265 -8.97 13.71 -20.55
N ALA A 266 -9.52 14.08 -19.39
CA ALA A 266 -8.89 15.04 -18.47
C ALA A 266 -7.57 14.51 -17.86
N LEU A 267 -7.49 13.20 -17.61
CA LEU A 267 -6.32 12.52 -17.06
C LEU A 267 -5.33 12.05 -18.15
N THR A 268 -5.72 12.11 -19.41
CA THR A 268 -4.94 11.56 -20.53
C THR A 268 -4.48 12.63 -21.53
N SER A 269 -4.66 13.91 -21.19
CA SER A 269 -4.21 15.03 -22.00
C SER A 269 -2.71 14.93 -22.29
N GLY A 270 -2.35 15.00 -23.57
CA GLY A 270 -0.96 14.88 -24.06
C GLY A 270 -0.43 13.45 -24.20
N LEU A 271 -1.17 12.43 -23.75
CA LEU A 271 -0.80 11.03 -23.96
C LEU A 271 -1.18 10.57 -25.37
N PRO A 272 -0.42 9.65 -25.98
CA PRO A 272 -0.85 8.96 -27.20
C PRO A 272 -2.08 8.09 -26.91
N SER A 273 -2.82 7.68 -27.95
CA SER A 273 -3.96 6.77 -27.81
C SER A 273 -3.59 5.40 -27.23
N ASP A 274 -2.33 4.99 -27.39
CA ASP A 274 -1.78 3.78 -26.81
C ASP A 274 -0.25 3.83 -26.79
N TRP A 275 0.36 2.93 -26.02
CA TRP A 275 1.79 2.67 -26.09
C TRP A 275 2.15 1.28 -25.56
N VAL A 276 3.34 0.79 -25.92
CA VAL A 276 3.94 -0.40 -25.31
C VAL A 276 4.85 0.00 -24.16
N MET A 277 4.71 -0.72 -23.05
CA MET A 277 5.53 -0.59 -21.85
C MET A 277 5.87 -1.99 -21.34
N LYS A 278 7.01 -2.12 -20.66
CA LYS A 278 7.39 -3.35 -19.96
C LYS A 278 7.29 -3.15 -18.46
N ASP A 279 6.38 -3.86 -17.81
CA ASP A 279 6.16 -3.82 -16.37
C ASP A 279 5.57 -5.15 -15.85
N GLU A 280 5.21 -5.19 -14.57
CA GLU A 280 4.35 -6.22 -13.99
C GLU A 280 2.87 -5.84 -14.10
N TRP A 281 2.06 -6.73 -14.67
CA TRP A 281 0.65 -6.44 -14.98
C TRP A 281 -0.29 -7.10 -13.99
N TYR A 282 -1.00 -6.30 -13.20
CA TYR A 282 -1.97 -6.79 -12.22
C TYR A 282 -3.30 -7.13 -12.86
N SER A 283 -3.85 -8.28 -12.48
CA SER A 283 -5.26 -8.63 -12.70
C SER A 283 -6.03 -8.51 -11.41
N PHE A 284 -7.34 -8.27 -11.53
CA PHE A 284 -8.23 -8.04 -10.39
C PHE A 284 -9.42 -9.00 -10.44
N THR A 285 -9.84 -9.50 -9.27
CA THR A 285 -11.02 -10.37 -9.13
C THR A 285 -12.32 -9.62 -9.38
N THR A 286 -12.33 -8.32 -9.07
CA THR A 286 -13.41 -7.39 -9.40
C THR A 286 -12.89 -6.39 -10.42
N ASN A 287 -13.51 -6.31 -11.59
CA ASN A 287 -13.19 -5.30 -12.58
C ASN A 287 -13.67 -3.92 -12.07
N PRO A 288 -12.79 -2.91 -11.96
CA PRO A 288 -13.12 -1.60 -11.38
C PRO A 288 -14.18 -0.81 -12.16
N ARG A 289 -14.40 -1.12 -13.44
CA ARG A 289 -15.49 -0.54 -14.23
C ARG A 289 -16.86 -0.91 -13.63
N LYS A 290 -16.99 -2.15 -13.13
CA LYS A 290 -18.21 -2.64 -12.47
C LYS A 290 -18.43 -2.05 -11.09
N SER A 291 -17.39 -1.51 -10.45
CA SER A 291 -17.48 -0.83 -9.15
C SER A 291 -17.69 0.69 -9.26
N GLY A 292 -17.97 1.20 -10.46
CA GLY A 292 -18.30 2.61 -10.73
C GLY A 292 -17.08 3.51 -10.96
N SER A 293 -15.93 2.92 -11.31
CA SER A 293 -14.72 3.70 -11.65
C SER A 293 -14.76 4.15 -13.11
N THR A 294 -14.26 5.37 -13.37
CA THR A 294 -13.96 5.84 -14.73
C THR A 294 -12.62 5.27 -15.15
N ILE A 295 -12.61 4.47 -16.21
CA ILE A 295 -11.39 3.82 -16.68
C ILE A 295 -10.58 4.79 -17.54
N ILE A 296 -9.29 4.85 -17.28
CA ILE A 296 -8.34 5.77 -17.93
C ILE A 296 -7.44 5.03 -18.91
N ALA A 297 -7.03 3.80 -18.55
CA ALA A 297 -6.29 2.93 -19.44
C ALA A 297 -6.53 1.45 -19.15
N THR A 298 -6.49 0.64 -20.20
CA THR A 298 -6.62 -0.82 -20.18
C THR A 298 -5.39 -1.50 -20.81
N LEU A 299 -5.23 -2.80 -20.58
CA LEU A 299 -4.24 -3.63 -21.27
C LEU A 299 -4.89 -4.39 -22.44
N ASP A 300 -4.22 -4.38 -23.59
CA ASP A 300 -4.52 -5.32 -24.68
C ASP A 300 -3.93 -6.70 -24.32
N GLU A 301 -4.79 -7.61 -23.85
CA GLU A 301 -4.38 -8.95 -23.42
C GLU A 301 -3.95 -9.88 -24.56
N THR A 302 -3.96 -9.42 -25.82
CA THR A 302 -3.33 -10.13 -26.94
C THR A 302 -1.85 -9.81 -27.08
N SER A 303 -1.38 -8.73 -26.44
CA SER A 303 0.01 -8.26 -26.51
C SER A 303 0.94 -8.89 -25.47
N TYR A 304 0.39 -9.62 -24.48
CA TYR A 304 1.16 -10.27 -23.41
C TYR A 304 0.46 -11.55 -22.93
N ASN A 305 1.12 -12.30 -22.03
CA ASN A 305 0.64 -13.57 -21.49
C ASN A 305 0.20 -13.45 -20.02
N PRO A 306 -1.11 -13.27 -19.72
CA PRO A 306 -1.66 -13.16 -18.37
C PRO A 306 -1.80 -14.52 -17.69
N VAL A 307 -0.66 -15.18 -17.41
CA VAL A 307 -0.60 -16.46 -16.70
C VAL A 307 0.19 -16.31 -15.41
N GLY A 308 -0.53 -16.44 -14.30
CA GLY A 308 0.00 -16.29 -12.95
C GLY A 308 0.67 -17.57 -12.44
N MET A 309 0.90 -17.57 -11.13
CA MET A 309 1.51 -18.70 -10.43
C MET A 309 0.74 -20.00 -10.72
N ARG A 310 1.49 -21.06 -11.04
CA ARG A 310 0.95 -22.41 -11.32
C ARG A 310 -0.12 -22.46 -12.43
N GLY A 311 0.00 -21.58 -13.43
CA GLY A 311 -0.92 -21.60 -14.57
C GLY A 311 -2.26 -20.92 -14.31
N GLN A 312 -2.39 -20.17 -13.22
CA GLN A 312 -3.57 -19.36 -12.93
C GLN A 312 -3.91 -18.47 -14.15
N GLN A 313 -5.13 -18.58 -14.64
CA GLN A 313 -5.62 -17.72 -15.72
C GLN A 313 -5.94 -16.34 -15.13
N LEU A 314 -5.18 -15.33 -15.53
CA LEU A 314 -5.33 -13.95 -15.07
C LEU A 314 -6.03 -13.06 -16.09
N ARG A 315 -6.45 -13.62 -17.22
CA ARG A 315 -7.20 -12.92 -18.27
C ARG A 315 -8.54 -12.39 -17.72
N MET A 316 -8.78 -11.10 -17.88
CA MET A 316 -9.99 -10.37 -17.47
C MET A 316 -10.93 -10.08 -18.65
N GLY A 317 -10.43 -10.08 -19.89
CA GLY A 317 -11.18 -9.66 -21.08
C GLY A 317 -11.24 -8.13 -21.22
N ASP A 318 -11.94 -7.46 -20.28
CA ASP A 318 -11.76 -6.03 -20.04
C ASP A 318 -10.75 -5.87 -18.89
N HIS A 319 -9.55 -5.36 -19.21
CA HIS A 319 -8.42 -5.31 -18.28
C HIS A 319 -8.01 -3.87 -17.92
N PRO A 320 -8.79 -3.14 -17.09
CA PRO A 320 -8.37 -1.85 -16.55
C PRO A 320 -7.07 -1.94 -15.74
N ILE A 321 -6.18 -1.00 -15.99
CA ILE A 321 -4.89 -0.88 -15.28
C ILE A 321 -4.69 0.52 -14.67
N VAL A 322 -5.47 1.50 -15.12
CA VAL A 322 -5.52 2.86 -14.56
C VAL A 322 -6.97 3.32 -14.51
N TRP A 323 -7.41 3.84 -13.37
CA TRP A 323 -8.77 4.34 -13.20
C TRP A 323 -8.86 5.49 -12.20
N SER A 324 -9.98 6.18 -12.22
CA SER A 324 -10.35 7.18 -11.22
C SER A 324 -11.74 6.91 -10.66
N ARG A 325 -12.00 7.42 -9.45
CA ARG A 325 -13.33 7.41 -8.85
C ARG A 325 -13.46 8.54 -7.82
N CYS A 326 -14.68 8.73 -7.34
CA CYS A 326 -14.94 9.60 -6.19
C CYS A 326 -14.95 8.77 -4.89
N VAL A 327 -14.69 9.42 -3.75
CA VAL A 327 -14.96 8.95 -2.37
C VAL A 327 -15.49 10.13 -1.58
N GLY A 328 -16.81 10.17 -1.33
CA GLY A 328 -17.48 11.41 -0.95
C GLY A 328 -17.14 12.52 -1.95
N ARG A 329 -16.61 13.65 -1.47
CA ARG A 329 -16.15 14.74 -2.35
C ARG A 329 -14.72 14.59 -2.85
N GLY A 330 -14.00 13.56 -2.41
CA GLY A 330 -12.59 13.33 -2.74
C GLY A 330 -12.41 12.72 -4.12
N ARG A 331 -11.35 13.15 -4.80
CA ARG A 331 -10.91 12.62 -6.10
C ARG A 331 -9.84 11.57 -5.87
N VAL A 332 -10.09 10.36 -6.38
CA VAL A 332 -9.24 9.18 -6.21
C VAL A 332 -8.75 8.76 -7.57
N PHE A 333 -7.43 8.60 -7.70
CA PHE A 333 -6.79 8.02 -8.87
C PHE A 333 -5.97 6.81 -8.43
N TYR A 334 -6.00 5.75 -9.23
CA TYR A 334 -5.15 4.58 -9.04
C TYR A 334 -4.50 4.18 -10.36
N SER A 335 -3.22 3.85 -10.30
CA SER A 335 -2.47 3.26 -11.41
C SER A 335 -1.79 1.98 -10.93
N ALA A 336 -2.03 0.86 -11.61
CA ALA A 336 -1.32 -0.39 -11.34
C ALA A 336 0.06 -0.46 -12.03
N ILE A 337 0.46 0.58 -12.75
CA ILE A 337 1.80 0.70 -13.36
C ILE A 337 2.77 1.17 -12.27
N GLY A 338 3.93 0.52 -12.13
CA GLY A 338 4.94 0.97 -11.17
C GLY A 338 5.92 -0.05 -10.61
N HIS A 339 5.92 -1.33 -11.01
CA HIS A 339 6.89 -2.27 -10.44
C HIS A 339 8.31 -1.93 -10.90
N ARG A 340 8.48 -1.76 -12.21
CA ARG A 340 9.80 -1.57 -12.78
C ARG A 340 10.30 -0.14 -12.56
N PRO A 341 11.52 0.06 -12.00
CA PRO A 341 12.06 1.40 -11.78
C PRO A 341 12.15 2.21 -13.08
N GLU A 342 12.32 1.55 -14.23
CA GLU A 342 12.41 2.19 -15.53
C GLU A 342 11.11 2.88 -15.97
N VAL A 343 9.94 2.47 -15.46
CA VAL A 343 8.68 3.15 -15.81
C VAL A 343 8.64 4.58 -15.28
N TYR A 344 9.39 4.88 -14.21
CA TYR A 344 9.50 6.22 -13.63
C TYR A 344 10.46 7.14 -14.40
N SER A 345 11.04 6.68 -15.50
CA SER A 345 11.76 7.51 -16.48
C SER A 345 11.00 7.62 -17.82
N ASP A 346 9.88 6.92 -17.98
CA ASP A 346 9.06 6.98 -19.19
C ASP A 346 8.21 8.25 -19.20
N SER A 347 8.35 9.07 -20.25
CA SER A 347 7.65 10.35 -20.35
C SER A 347 6.13 10.22 -20.34
N ARG A 348 5.58 9.10 -20.82
CA ARG A 348 4.13 8.84 -20.84
C ARG A 348 3.62 8.51 -19.45
N HIS A 349 4.35 7.68 -18.70
CA HIS A 349 3.99 7.38 -17.30
C HIS A 349 4.13 8.61 -16.42
N LEU A 350 5.21 9.38 -16.56
CA LEU A 350 5.39 10.64 -15.83
C LEU A 350 4.27 11.64 -16.15
N MET A 351 3.89 11.80 -17.41
CA MET A 351 2.79 12.67 -17.80
C MET A 351 1.45 12.21 -17.23
N LEU A 352 1.18 10.89 -17.19
CA LEU A 352 -0.01 10.35 -16.54
C LEU A 352 -0.04 10.70 -15.04
N LEU A 353 1.08 10.58 -14.32
CA LEU A 353 1.17 10.97 -12.91
C LEU A 353 1.02 12.49 -12.72
N GLU A 354 1.60 13.31 -13.61
CA GLU A 354 1.44 14.77 -13.58
C GLU A 354 -0.03 15.18 -13.78
N ASN A 355 -0.72 14.53 -14.73
CA ASN A 355 -2.14 14.73 -14.98
C ASN A 355 -2.98 14.29 -13.78
N ALA A 356 -2.63 13.16 -13.14
CA ALA A 356 -3.30 12.68 -11.94
C ALA A 356 -3.16 13.68 -10.77
N VAL A 357 -1.97 14.24 -10.54
CA VAL A 357 -1.77 15.28 -9.52
C VAL A 357 -2.61 16.52 -9.84
N SER A 358 -2.63 16.96 -11.09
CA SER A 358 -3.41 18.12 -11.52
C SER A 358 -4.90 17.86 -11.28
N TRP A 359 -5.46 16.77 -11.80
CA TRP A 359 -6.87 16.42 -11.65
C TRP A 359 -7.32 16.20 -10.20
N THR A 360 -6.49 15.54 -9.38
CA THR A 360 -6.83 15.30 -7.96
C THR A 360 -6.79 16.56 -7.10
N THR A 361 -6.11 17.62 -7.57
CA THR A 361 -5.93 18.88 -6.82
C THR A 361 -6.64 20.08 -7.47
N GLU A 362 -7.15 19.93 -8.68
CA GLU A 362 -7.90 20.97 -9.39
C GLU A 362 -9.17 21.35 -8.62
N GLY A 363 -9.27 22.65 -8.36
CA GLY A 363 -10.32 23.28 -7.54
C GLY A 363 -11.68 23.21 -8.24
N GLY A 364 -12.37 22.10 -8.04
CA GLY A 364 -13.73 21.89 -8.53
C GLY A 364 -14.34 20.71 -7.81
N LYS A 365 -14.88 20.93 -6.60
CA LYS A 365 -15.61 19.92 -5.82
C LYS A 365 -16.90 19.42 -6.53
N GLN A 366 -17.19 19.89 -7.76
CA GLN A 366 -18.45 19.65 -8.44
C GLN A 366 -18.60 18.22 -8.97
N ASP A 367 -17.59 17.61 -9.60
CA ASP A 367 -17.73 16.25 -10.18
C ASP A 367 -18.07 15.20 -9.12
N CYS A 368 -17.38 15.24 -7.97
CA CYS A 368 -17.64 14.34 -6.86
C CYS A 368 -18.72 14.85 -5.88
N SER A 369 -19.36 16.00 -6.13
CA SER A 369 -20.47 16.49 -5.28
C SER A 369 -21.84 15.93 -5.68
N ALA A 370 -21.99 15.44 -6.92
CA ALA A 370 -23.25 14.97 -7.47
C ALA A 370 -23.52 13.47 -7.21
N ASN A 371 -22.55 12.74 -6.64
CA ASN A 371 -22.64 11.29 -6.49
C ASN A 371 -22.31 10.88 -5.04
N PRO A 372 -23.26 10.99 -4.10
CA PRO A 372 -23.08 10.35 -2.80
C PRO A 372 -23.00 8.84 -3.05
N TYR A 373 -22.02 8.18 -2.43
CA TYR A 373 -21.93 6.72 -2.44
C TYR A 373 -23.28 6.09 -2.08
N PRO A 374 -23.66 4.96 -2.69
CA PRO A 374 -24.72 4.12 -2.14
C PRO A 374 -24.39 3.61 -0.74
#